data_AF-A0AAW2JX09-F1
#
_entry.id   AF-A0AAW2JX09-F1
#
_cell.length_a   1.000
_cell.length_b   1.000
_cell.length_c   1.000
_cell.angle_alpha   90.00
_cell.angle_beta   90.00
_cell.angle_gamma   90.00
#
_symmetry.space_group_name_H-M   'P 1'
#
loop_
_entity.id
_entity.type
_entity.pdbx_description
1 polymer ?
#
loop_
_entity_poly.entity_id
_entity_poly.type
_entity_poly.pdbx_seq_one_letter_code
_entity_poly.pdbx_strand_id
1 'polypeptide(L)'
;MPMGYQQLKFQQFDGKGNPKQHVTHFIETCNNTGTYRDHLVKQFIRSLKGNAFDWYTDLEAGLIDGWEQLEQEFLNRFYSTRRTISMVELTNSRQWKEEPVVDYINRWRNLSLD
;
A
#
# COMPACT_ATOMS: atom_id res chain seq x y z
N MET A 1 2.80 -7.28 -30.77
CA MET A 1 3.39 -7.37 -29.41
C MET A 1 4.72 -8.13 -29.54
N PRO A 2 5.85 -7.64 -29.02
CA PRO A 2 7.11 -8.37 -29.11
C PRO A 2 7.05 -9.68 -28.28
N MET A 3 7.71 -10.73 -28.78
CA MET A 3 7.82 -12.01 -28.06
C MET A 3 8.56 -11.81 -26.75
N GLY A 4 7.95 -12.21 -25.63
CA GLY A 4 8.50 -12.05 -24.28
C GLY A 4 7.88 -10.90 -23.46
N TYR A 5 6.92 -10.14 -24.00
CA TYR A 5 6.18 -9.17 -23.20
C TYR A 5 5.25 -9.87 -22.21
N GLN A 6 5.76 -10.12 -21.01
CA GLN A 6 4.96 -10.59 -19.89
C GLN A 6 4.35 -9.37 -19.21
N GLN A 7 3.03 -9.21 -19.35
CA GLN A 7 2.32 -8.17 -18.63
C GLN A 7 2.54 -8.40 -17.13
N LEU A 8 3.21 -7.43 -16.49
CA LEU A 8 3.34 -7.40 -15.03
C LEU A 8 1.95 -7.40 -14.41
N LYS A 9 1.67 -8.44 -13.63
CA LYS A 9 0.47 -8.54 -12.81
C LYS A 9 0.82 -7.95 -11.46
N PHE A 10 0.37 -6.73 -11.22
CA PHE A 10 0.49 -6.10 -9.91
C PHE A 10 -0.68 -6.51 -9.03
N GLN A 11 -0.42 -6.65 -7.73
CA GLN A 11 -1.48 -6.59 -6.75
C GLN A 11 -2.14 -5.22 -6.85
N GLN A 12 -3.48 -5.18 -6.87
CA GLN A 12 -4.20 -3.92 -6.95
C GLN A 12 -4.46 -3.33 -5.56
N PHE A 13 -4.12 -2.06 -5.38
CA PHE A 13 -4.38 -1.29 -4.17
C PHE A 13 -5.62 -0.42 -4.36
N ASP A 14 -6.60 -0.55 -3.46
CA ASP A 14 -7.86 0.18 -3.48
C ASP A 14 -7.91 1.37 -2.52
N GLY A 15 -6.79 1.69 -1.88
CA GLY A 15 -6.73 2.66 -0.79
C GLY A 15 -6.81 2.02 0.60
N LYS A 16 -6.95 0.70 0.71
CA LYS A 16 -6.98 -0.03 1.98
C LYS A 16 -5.74 -0.91 2.16
N GLY A 17 -5.32 -1.07 3.40
CA GLY A 17 -4.12 -1.82 3.77
C GLY A 17 -2.88 -0.92 3.88
N ASN A 18 -1.70 -1.53 3.90
CA ASN A 18 -0.45 -0.81 4.13
C ASN A 18 0.13 -0.25 2.82
N PRO A 19 0.13 1.08 2.60
CA PRO A 19 0.61 1.68 1.36
C PRO A 19 2.11 1.47 1.15
N LYS A 20 2.90 1.41 2.24
CA LYS A 20 4.34 1.18 2.17
C LYS A 20 4.66 -0.23 1.71
N GLN A 21 3.93 -1.24 2.21
CA GLN A 21 4.06 -2.62 1.73
C GLN A 21 3.70 -2.72 0.24
N HIS A 22 2.63 -2.04 -0.18
CA HIS A 22 2.24 -1.99 -1.59
C HIS A 22 3.36 -1.42 -2.47
N VAL A 23 3.95 -0.29 -2.07
CA VAL A 23 5.08 0.33 -2.79
C VAL A 23 6.30 -0.60 -2.84
N THR A 24 6.67 -1.23 -1.71
CA THR A 24 7.80 -2.17 -1.68
C THR A 24 7.58 -3.34 -2.64
N HIS A 25 6.42 -3.99 -2.61
CA HIS A 25 6.11 -5.11 -3.50
C HIS A 25 6.07 -4.69 -4.98
N PHE A 26 5.58 -3.48 -5.26
CA PHE A 26 5.60 -2.90 -6.60
C PHE A 26 7.03 -2.73 -7.13
N ILE A 27 7.92 -2.14 -6.33
CA ILE A 27 9.33 -1.92 -6.70
C ILE A 27 10.04 -3.25 -6.93
N GLU A 28 9.88 -4.22 -6.03
CA GLU A 28 10.45 -5.57 -6.18
C GLU A 28 10.01 -6.24 -7.48
N THR A 29 8.71 -6.13 -7.80
CA THR A 29 8.14 -6.67 -9.05
C THR A 29 8.73 -6.00 -10.29
N CYS A 30 8.94 -4.68 -10.25
CA CYS A 30 9.54 -3.92 -11.35
C CYS A 30 11.04 -4.22 -11.52
N ASN A 31 11.78 -4.38 -10.42
CA ASN A 31 13.19 -4.75 -10.43
C ASN A 31 13.41 -6.12 -11.05
N ASN A 32 12.58 -7.10 -10.69
CA ASN A 32 12.65 -8.48 -11.22
C ASN A 32 12.41 -8.56 -12.73
N THR A 33 11.80 -7.54 -13.33
CA THR A 33 11.48 -7.50 -14.76
C THR A 33 12.31 -6.48 -15.54
N GLY A 34 13.28 -5.84 -14.90
CA GLY A 34 14.15 -4.86 -15.54
C GLY A 34 13.43 -3.58 -15.99
N THR A 35 12.33 -3.22 -15.32
CA THR A 35 11.57 -2.00 -15.65
C THR A 35 12.38 -0.75 -15.31
N TYR A 36 12.54 0.15 -16.28
CA TYR A 36 13.28 1.41 -16.07
C TYR A 36 12.50 2.40 -15.21
N ARG A 37 13.19 3.25 -14.44
CA ARG A 37 12.56 4.22 -13.50
C ARG A 37 11.52 5.10 -14.18
N ASP A 38 11.76 5.56 -15.40
CA ASP A 38 10.84 6.41 -16.17
C ASP A 38 9.49 5.73 -16.45
N HIS A 39 9.42 4.40 -16.36
CA HIS A 39 8.20 3.64 -16.58
C HIS A 39 7.45 3.31 -15.28
N LEU A 40 8.05 3.55 -14.11
CA LEU A 40 7.46 3.21 -12.82
C LEU A 40 6.13 3.95 -12.61
N VAL A 41 6.05 5.24 -12.93
CA VAL A 41 4.80 6.02 -12.83
C VAL A 41 3.68 5.33 -13.63
N LYS A 42 3.94 5.03 -14.91
CA LYS A 42 2.95 4.39 -15.80
C LYS A 42 2.55 3.00 -15.32
N GLN A 43 3.49 2.22 -14.77
CA GLN A 43 3.19 0.90 -14.22
C GLN A 43 2.43 0.98 -12.90
N PHE A 44 2.75 1.95 -12.05
CA PHE A 44 2.14 2.08 -10.73
C PHE A 44 0.66 2.41 -10.81
N ILE A 45 0.25 3.27 -11.76
CA ILE A 45 -1.17 3.56 -12.01
C ILE A 45 -1.96 2.28 -12.30
N ARG A 46 -1.35 1.29 -12.98
CA ARG A 46 -1.98 -0.01 -13.27
C ARG A 46 -2.16 -0.88 -12.02
N SER A 47 -1.40 -0.59 -10.97
CA SER A 47 -1.54 -1.22 -9.65
C SER A 47 -2.60 -0.55 -8.78
N LEU A 48 -3.20 0.56 -9.20
CA LEU A 48 -4.24 1.26 -8.44
C LEU A 48 -5.63 0.84 -8.91
N LYS A 49 -6.60 0.84 -7.99
CA LYS A 49 -8.04 0.68 -8.28
C LYS A 49 -8.88 1.51 -7.30
N GLY A 50 -10.16 1.70 -7.62
CA GLY A 50 -11.12 2.36 -6.72
C GLY A 50 -10.60 3.71 -6.20
N ASN A 51 -10.75 3.95 -4.91
CA ASN A 51 -10.37 5.21 -4.26
C ASN A 51 -8.90 5.61 -4.47
N ALA A 52 -7.98 4.64 -4.63
CA ALA A 52 -6.59 4.95 -4.94
C ALA A 52 -6.39 5.43 -6.39
N PHE A 53 -7.17 4.89 -7.32
CA PHE A 53 -7.16 5.34 -8.71
C PHE A 53 -7.87 6.69 -8.85
N ASP A 54 -9.00 6.89 -8.16
CA ASP A 54 -9.74 8.15 -8.15
C ASP A 54 -8.86 9.30 -7.61
N TRP A 55 -8.12 9.04 -6.52
CA TRP A 55 -7.11 9.99 -6.03
C TRP A 55 -6.07 10.37 -7.08
N TYR A 56 -5.56 9.39 -7.85
CA TYR A 56 -4.58 9.66 -8.88
C TYR A 56 -5.16 10.53 -10.00
N THR A 57 -6.43 10.30 -10.39
CA THR A 57 -7.10 11.12 -11.40
C THR A 57 -7.42 12.54 -10.94
N ASP A 58 -7.54 12.75 -9.63
CA ASP A 58 -7.78 14.06 -9.03
C ASP A 58 -6.50 14.90 -8.84
N LEU A 59 -5.31 14.34 -9.08
CA LEU A 59 -4.05 15.08 -8.99
C LEU A 59 -3.96 16.11 -10.12
N GLU A 60 -3.58 17.34 -9.78
CA GLU A 60 -3.38 18.39 -10.78
C GLU A 60 -2.27 17.99 -11.77
N ALA A 61 -2.53 18.29 -13.05
CA ALA A 61 -1.57 18.04 -14.12
C ALA A 61 -0.28 18.84 -13.88
N GLY A 62 0.84 18.13 -13.71
CA GLY A 62 2.15 18.74 -13.42
C GLY A 62 2.61 18.64 -11.97
N LEU A 63 1.82 18.04 -11.06
CA LEU A 63 2.26 17.75 -9.70
C LEU A 63 3.22 16.56 -9.58
N ILE A 64 3.28 15.71 -10.61
CA ILE A 64 4.10 14.51 -10.63
C ILE A 64 5.08 14.58 -11.81
N ASP A 65 6.30 14.98 -11.52
CA ASP A 65 7.43 15.01 -12.44
C ASP A 65 8.15 13.65 -12.52
N GLY A 66 7.91 12.75 -11.58
CA GLY A 66 8.58 11.45 -11.54
C GLY A 66 8.11 10.51 -10.44
N TRP A 67 8.76 9.35 -10.38
CA TRP A 67 8.45 8.29 -9.40
C TRP A 67 8.52 8.78 -7.96
N GLU A 68 9.57 9.53 -7.61
CA GLU A 68 9.83 9.95 -6.22
C GLU A 68 8.72 10.86 -5.68
N GLN A 69 8.24 11.81 -6.48
CA GLN A 69 7.10 12.66 -6.11
C GLN A 69 5.80 11.85 -6.02
N LEU A 70 5.55 10.94 -6.97
CA LEU A 70 4.36 10.07 -6.92
C LEU A 70 4.33 9.22 -5.66
N GLU A 71 5.45 8.58 -5.32
CA GLU A 71 5.60 7.77 -4.12
C GLU A 71 5.34 8.61 -2.87
N GLN A 72 5.93 9.80 -2.78
CA GLN A 72 5.73 10.70 -1.66
C GLN A 72 4.28 11.13 -1.51
N GLU A 73 3.61 11.56 -2.59
CA GLU A 73 2.21 11.99 -2.54
C GLU A 73 1.26 10.82 -2.25
N PHE A 74 1.55 9.64 -2.80
CA PHE A 74 0.80 8.42 -2.50
C PHE A 74 0.90 8.06 -1.02
N LEU A 75 2.12 8.08 -0.46
CA LEU A 75 2.31 7.86 0.96
C LEU A 75 1.65 8.97 1.77
N ASN A 76 1.81 10.25 1.45
CA ASN A 76 1.14 11.34 2.17
C ASN A 76 -0.38 11.14 2.24
N ARG A 77 -1.01 10.74 1.12
CA ARG A 77 -2.44 10.49 1.04
C ARG A 77 -2.89 9.27 1.85
N PHE A 78 -2.24 8.13 1.66
CA PHE A 78 -2.73 6.84 2.17
C PHE A 78 -2.04 6.38 3.46
N TYR A 79 -0.91 6.97 3.82
CA TYR A 79 -0.22 6.73 5.09
C TYR A 79 -0.89 7.49 6.24
N SER A 80 -1.47 8.66 5.97
CA SER A 80 -2.25 9.44 6.95
C SER A 80 -3.52 8.72 7.42
N THR A 81 -4.02 7.75 6.64
CA THR A 81 -5.12 6.85 7.03
C THR A 81 -4.70 5.69 7.93
N ARG A 82 -3.48 5.69 8.48
CA ARG A 82 -3.21 4.89 9.68
C ARG A 82 -4.26 5.23 10.72
N ARG A 83 -5.18 4.29 11.00
CA ARG A 83 -5.57 4.08 12.38
C ARG A 83 -4.27 3.73 13.10
N THR A 84 -3.57 4.75 13.62
CA THR A 84 -2.76 4.54 14.81
C THR A 84 -3.73 3.96 15.80
N ILE A 85 -3.62 2.66 16.09
CA ILE A 85 -4.39 2.07 17.17
C ILE A 85 -4.06 2.90 18.38
N SER A 86 -5.05 3.64 18.85
CA SER A 86 -4.81 4.60 19.91
C SER A 86 -4.38 3.81 21.15
N MET A 87 -3.57 4.43 22.02
CA MET A 87 -3.24 3.82 23.32
C MET A 87 -4.52 3.36 24.04
N VAL A 88 -5.62 4.10 23.86
CA VAL A 88 -6.95 3.78 24.37
C VAL A 88 -7.50 2.46 23.78
N GLU A 89 -7.42 2.25 22.46
CA GLU A 89 -7.85 0.99 21.83
C GLU A 89 -6.98 -0.21 22.24
N LEU A 90 -5.66 -0.02 22.40
CA LEU A 90 -4.77 -1.05 22.94
C LEU A 90 -5.12 -1.42 24.39
N THR A 91 -5.40 -0.43 25.23
CA THR A 91 -5.79 -0.66 26.64
C THR A 91 -7.19 -1.24 26.81
N ASN A 92 -8.08 -0.99 25.84
CA ASN A 92 -9.44 -1.52 25.84
C ASN A 92 -9.55 -2.91 25.18
N SER A 93 -8.49 -3.37 24.52
CA SER A 93 -8.39 -4.74 24.05
C SER A 93 -8.36 -5.70 25.24
N ARG A 94 -9.38 -6.55 25.35
CA ARG A 94 -9.49 -7.59 26.37
C ARG A 94 -9.68 -8.93 25.70
N GLN A 95 -9.16 -9.98 26.34
CA GLN A 95 -9.44 -11.35 25.96
C GLN A 95 -10.96 -11.58 25.95
N TRP A 96 -11.48 -12.14 24.88
CA TRP A 96 -12.90 -12.50 24.82
C TRP A 96 -13.19 -13.77 25.63
N LYS A 97 -14.46 -13.96 26.03
CA LYS A 97 -14.88 -15.03 26.94
C LYS A 97 -14.53 -16.45 26.47
N GLU A 98 -14.42 -16.65 25.15
CA GLU A 98 -14.14 -17.95 24.52
C GLU A 98 -12.83 -17.95 23.71
N GLU A 99 -12.05 -16.87 23.77
CA GLU A 99 -10.79 -16.74 23.04
C GLU A 99 -9.65 -17.40 23.84
N PRO A 100 -8.88 -18.34 23.27
CA PRO A 100 -7.68 -18.86 23.90
C PRO A 100 -6.66 -17.73 24.18
N VAL A 101 -5.93 -17.83 25.29
CA VAL A 101 -4.94 -16.81 25.70
C VAL A 101 -3.88 -16.56 24.62
N VAL A 102 -3.47 -17.61 23.90
CA VAL A 102 -2.49 -17.52 22.81
C VAL A 102 -3.03 -16.69 21.65
N ASP A 103 -4.31 -16.87 21.30
CA ASP A 103 -4.95 -16.12 20.21
C ASP A 103 -5.13 -14.65 20.60
N TYR A 104 -5.47 -14.37 21.86
CA TYR A 104 -5.48 -13.01 22.40
C TYR A 104 -4.10 -12.35 22.29
N ILE A 105 -3.03 -13.03 22.69
CA ILE A 105 -1.65 -12.50 22.61
C ILE A 105 -1.26 -12.22 21.17
N ASN A 106 -1.55 -13.12 20.24
CA ASN A 106 -1.23 -12.94 18.83
C ASN A 106 -2.03 -11.78 18.22
N ARG A 107 -3.33 -11.68 18.54
CA ARG A 107 -4.17 -10.56 18.12
C ARG A 107 -3.65 -9.24 18.67
N TRP A 108 -3.37 -9.16 19.97
CA TRP A 108 -2.86 -7.95 20.60
C TRP A 108 -1.50 -7.56 20.04
N ARG A 109 -0.60 -8.52 19.79
CA ARG A 109 0.71 -8.26 19.15
C ARG A 109 0.54 -7.69 17.76
N ASN A 110 -0.31 -8.31 16.93
CA ASN A 110 -0.60 -7.81 15.59
C ASN A 110 -1.22 -6.41 15.63
N LEU A 111 -2.04 -6.11 16.63
CA LEU A 111 -2.58 -4.76 16.87
C LEU A 111 -1.51 -3.75 17.35
N SER A 112 -0.47 -4.20 18.07
CA SER A 112 0.58 -3.32 18.62
C SER A 112 1.76 -3.07 17.66
N LEU A 113 1.95 -3.93 16.65
CA LEU A 113 3.10 -3.94 15.76
C LEU A 113 2.80 -3.42 14.34
N ASP A 114 1.54 -3.04 14.05
CA ASP A 114 1.09 -2.39 12.81
C ASP A 114 1.31 -0.86 12.84
#